data_AF-A0A1Y1S1J5-F1
#
_entry.id   AF-A0A1Y1S1J5-F1
#
_cell.length_a   1.000
_cell.length_b   1.000
_cell.length_c   1.000
_cell.angle_alpha   90.00
_cell.angle_beta   90.00
_cell.angle_gamma   90.00
#
_symmetry.space_group_name_H-M   'P 1'
#
loop_
_entity.id
_entity.type
_entity.pdbx_description
1 polymer ?
#
loop_
_entity_poly.entity_id
_entity_poly.type
_entity_poly.pdbx_seq_one_letter_code
_entity_poly.pdbx_strand_id
1 'polypeptide(L)'
;MSTRYLEAARRLGRLLELVEKSLAYSNQTKSVGIHEIEAELSERSASYDEIKLALIGLEDLGVVNRTSGDNFEIDHAILKSTAEFRRGVAAALGMERASKSKVELCVTFPSSLSLDKQADIRRTALDLRTAVVDVIASAQQRVILAAPFWDSDTVSDISQVVERRLKSGVQLTILGRFNASSSKTLLARLEQLAHYPGCRVLTWNTPDTADRFGISTFHFKAAVSDYGRSAYLGSANFTVAGMRSRFEAGTILRGPIAQRLSMLMEIVLQQGSDFLGDQYRGEKS
;
A
#
# COMPACT_ATOMS: atom_id res chain seq x y z
N MET A 1 11.03 5.58 23.73
CA MET A 1 10.04 4.56 23.29
C MET A 1 10.76 3.70 22.27
N SER A 2 10.83 2.38 22.46
CA SER A 2 11.56 1.46 21.58
C SER A 2 10.92 1.45 20.18
N THR A 3 11.62 1.98 19.18
CA THR A 3 11.09 2.14 17.83
C THR A 3 11.01 0.81 17.09
N ARG A 4 11.94 -0.12 17.38
CA ARG A 4 12.00 -1.42 16.68
C ARG A 4 10.92 -2.37 17.17
N TYR A 5 10.60 -2.38 18.48
CA TYR A 5 9.50 -3.20 19.00
C TYR A 5 8.16 -2.79 18.41
N LEU A 6 7.87 -1.49 18.34
CA LEU A 6 6.62 -0.98 17.75
C LEU A 6 6.51 -1.34 16.26
N GLU A 7 7.61 -1.29 15.52
CA GLU A 7 7.65 -1.71 14.12
C GLU A 7 7.39 -3.23 13.97
N ALA A 8 8.08 -4.05 14.78
CA ALA A 8 7.86 -5.50 14.80
C ALA A 8 6.42 -5.86 15.18
N ALA A 9 5.85 -5.22 16.21
CA ALA A 9 4.48 -5.43 16.65
C ALA A 9 3.46 -5.04 15.56
N ARG A 10 3.69 -3.91 14.87
CA ARG A 10 2.83 -3.47 13.76
C ARG A 10 2.87 -4.44 12.58
N ARG A 11 4.05 -4.92 12.21
CA ARG A 11 4.27 -5.83 11.07
C ARG A 11 3.79 -7.25 11.35
N LEU A 12 4.23 -7.83 12.46
CA LEU A 12 4.07 -9.25 12.76
C LEU A 12 2.78 -9.57 13.52
N GLY A 13 2.28 -8.62 14.32
CA GLY A 13 1.03 -8.76 15.06
C GLY A 13 0.96 -10.06 15.88
N ARG A 14 0.04 -10.95 15.50
CA ARG A 14 -0.17 -12.24 16.18
C ARG A 14 1.07 -13.15 16.12
N LEU A 15 1.93 -13.02 15.12
CA LEU A 15 3.17 -13.79 15.09
C LEU A 15 4.13 -13.37 16.21
N LEU A 16 4.27 -12.06 16.48
CA LEU A 16 5.06 -11.58 17.62
C LEU A 16 4.52 -12.14 18.94
N GLU A 17 3.20 -12.17 19.13
CA GLU A 17 2.58 -12.78 20.33
C GLU A 17 2.89 -14.28 20.47
N LEU A 18 3.01 -15.00 19.35
CA LEU A 18 3.35 -16.43 19.36
C LEU A 18 4.82 -16.64 19.71
N VAL A 19 5.72 -15.81 19.17
CA VAL A 19 7.14 -15.80 19.56
C VAL A 19 7.27 -15.48 21.04
N GLU A 20 6.61 -14.44 21.54
CA GLU A 20 6.61 -14.10 22.96
C GLU A 20 6.10 -15.25 23.86
N LYS A 21 5.09 -16.00 23.40
CA LYS A 21 4.60 -17.20 24.11
C LYS A 21 5.62 -18.33 24.10
N SER A 22 6.23 -18.62 22.95
CA SER A 22 7.32 -19.62 22.84
C SER A 22 8.44 -19.31 23.83
N LEU A 23 8.92 -18.06 23.87
CA LEU A 23 9.93 -17.61 24.83
C LEU A 23 9.48 -17.78 26.29
N ALA A 24 8.20 -17.54 26.59
CA ALA A 24 7.65 -17.72 27.93
C ALA A 24 7.50 -19.19 28.34
N TYR A 25 7.35 -20.11 27.39
CA TYR A 25 7.33 -21.56 27.65
C TYR A 25 8.73 -22.15 27.81
N SER A 26 9.74 -21.51 27.20
CA SER A 26 11.16 -21.87 27.25
C SER A 26 11.83 -21.70 28.63
N ASN A 27 11.07 -21.61 29.74
CA ASN A 27 11.58 -21.37 31.12
C ASN A 27 12.63 -22.37 31.63
N GLN A 28 12.92 -23.45 30.89
CA GLN A 28 13.97 -24.42 31.21
C GLN A 28 15.31 -24.12 30.54
N THR A 29 15.33 -23.27 29.51
CA THR A 29 16.51 -22.97 28.68
C THR A 29 16.81 -21.48 28.69
N LYS A 30 18.05 -21.12 29.03
CA LYS A 30 18.49 -19.71 29.01
C LYS A 30 18.66 -19.16 27.59
N SER A 31 18.75 -20.01 26.59
CA SER A 31 19.00 -19.63 25.20
C SER A 31 17.99 -20.28 24.26
N VAL A 32 17.72 -19.61 23.16
CA VAL A 32 16.85 -20.09 22.09
C VAL A 32 17.44 -19.75 20.72
N GLY A 33 17.35 -20.69 19.78
CA GLY A 33 17.69 -20.48 18.37
C GLY A 33 16.48 -20.15 17.50
N ILE A 34 16.68 -19.43 16.40
CA ILE A 34 15.59 -19.15 15.43
C ILE A 34 14.93 -20.43 14.94
N HIS A 35 15.71 -21.47 14.62
CA HIS A 35 15.18 -22.75 14.15
C HIS A 35 14.37 -23.51 15.20
N GLU A 36 14.66 -23.32 16.48
CA GLU A 36 13.88 -23.92 17.57
C GLU A 36 12.50 -23.27 17.64
N ILE A 37 12.43 -21.94 17.58
CA ILE A 37 11.17 -21.19 17.51
C ILE A 37 10.41 -21.54 16.23
N GLU A 38 11.10 -21.67 15.09
CA GLU A 38 10.49 -22.07 13.82
C GLU A 38 9.82 -23.45 13.91
N ALA A 39 10.51 -24.42 14.53
CA ALA A 39 9.96 -25.75 14.76
C ALA A 39 8.72 -25.72 15.69
N GLU A 40 8.77 -24.92 16.76
CA GLU A 40 7.65 -24.72 17.69
C GLU A 40 6.44 -24.03 17.04
N LEU A 41 6.69 -23.13 16.07
CA LEU A 41 5.65 -22.37 15.37
C LEU A 41 5.21 -23.00 14.05
N SER A 42 5.60 -24.25 13.78
CA SER A 42 5.40 -24.96 12.51
C SER A 42 3.95 -25.00 12.00
N GLU A 43 2.94 -24.92 12.88
CA GLU A 43 1.53 -24.83 12.49
C GLU A 43 1.17 -23.54 11.72
N ARG A 44 2.03 -22.51 11.74
CA ARG A 44 1.71 -21.19 11.18
C ARG A 44 2.62 -20.69 10.08
N SER A 45 3.53 -21.52 9.56
CA SER A 45 4.46 -21.18 8.47
C SER A 45 5.16 -19.82 8.67
N ALA A 46 5.63 -19.55 9.89
CA ALA A 46 6.45 -18.37 10.14
C ALA A 46 7.81 -18.55 9.45
N SER A 47 8.18 -17.60 8.61
CA SER A 47 9.50 -17.61 7.97
C SER A 47 10.61 -17.25 8.95
N TYR A 48 11.82 -17.74 8.68
CA TYR A 48 13.04 -17.38 9.41
C TYR A 48 13.18 -15.85 9.59
N ASP A 49 12.94 -15.05 8.54
CA ASP A 49 13.08 -13.59 8.60
C ASP A 49 12.04 -12.92 9.51
N GLU A 50 10.82 -13.46 9.57
CA GLU A 50 9.78 -12.93 10.46
C GLU A 50 10.09 -13.23 11.93
N ILE A 51 10.59 -14.42 12.24
CA ILE A 51 11.05 -14.78 13.58
C ILE A 51 12.24 -13.91 13.97
N LYS A 52 13.20 -13.73 13.07
CA LYS A 52 14.35 -12.85 13.27
C LYS A 52 13.91 -11.41 13.56
N LEU A 53 12.94 -10.89 12.81
CA LEU A 53 12.39 -9.55 13.03
C LEU A 53 11.68 -9.44 14.39
N ALA A 54 10.96 -10.49 14.82
CA ALA A 54 10.35 -10.53 16.15
C ALA A 54 11.40 -10.44 17.25
N LEU A 55 12.47 -11.24 17.16
CA LEU A 55 13.55 -11.27 18.14
C LEU A 55 14.32 -9.95 18.19
N ILE A 56 14.58 -9.31 17.06
CA ILE A 56 15.18 -7.95 17.01
C ILE A 56 14.28 -6.92 17.71
N GLY A 57 12.96 -7.03 17.55
CA GLY A 57 12.01 -6.18 18.25
C GLY A 57 12.06 -6.39 19.78
N LEU A 58 12.18 -7.63 20.22
CA LEU A 58 12.26 -8.01 21.64
C LEU A 58 13.63 -7.67 22.26
N GLU A 59 14.70 -7.71 21.46
CA GLU A 59 16.04 -7.24 21.85
C GLU A 59 16.04 -5.76 22.22
N ASP A 60 15.27 -4.92 21.51
CA ASP A 60 15.12 -3.49 21.80
C ASP A 60 14.39 -3.22 23.14
N LEU A 61 13.71 -4.23 23.70
CA LEU A 61 13.14 -4.20 25.05
C LEU A 61 14.03 -4.86 26.11
N GLY A 62 15.18 -5.43 25.72
CA GLY A 62 16.04 -6.23 26.60
C GLY A 62 15.45 -7.59 26.97
N VAL A 63 14.40 -8.05 26.28
CA VAL A 63 13.76 -9.34 26.55
C VAL A 63 14.65 -10.50 26.10
N VAL A 64 15.38 -10.29 25.01
CA VAL A 64 16.40 -11.22 24.51
C VAL A 64 17.69 -10.47 24.22
N ASN A 65 18.82 -11.14 24.32
CA ASN A 65 20.13 -10.59 23.94
C ASN A 65 20.81 -11.54 22.95
N ARG A 66 21.32 -11.03 21.83
CA ARG A 66 22.02 -11.87 20.85
C ARG A 66 23.34 -12.38 21.44
N THR A 67 23.56 -13.70 21.43
CA THR A 67 24.79 -14.32 21.95
C THR A 67 25.75 -14.70 20.82
N SER A 68 25.27 -15.44 19.81
CA SER A 68 26.05 -15.77 18.61
C SER A 68 25.15 -16.19 17.46
N GLY A 69 25.44 -15.68 16.25
CA GLY A 69 24.67 -16.01 15.04
C GLY A 69 23.17 -15.76 15.24
N ASP A 70 22.41 -16.86 15.21
CA ASP A 70 20.95 -16.88 15.32
C ASP A 70 20.45 -17.38 16.69
N ASN A 71 21.32 -17.35 17.70
CA ASN A 71 20.99 -17.70 19.08
C ASN A 71 20.84 -16.44 19.95
N PHE A 72 19.86 -16.51 20.85
CA PHE A 72 19.49 -15.43 21.75
C PHE A 72 19.39 -15.95 23.18
N GLU A 73 19.91 -15.20 24.15
CA GLU A 73 19.69 -15.44 25.57
C GLU A 73 18.42 -14.72 26.03
N ILE A 74 17.56 -15.40 26.81
CA ILE A 74 16.28 -14.88 27.27
C ILE A 74 16.43 -14.28 28.68
N ASP A 75 16.05 -13.02 28.84
CA ASP A 75 15.86 -12.42 30.17
C ASP A 75 14.40 -12.58 30.60
N HIS A 76 14.11 -13.64 31.36
CA HIS A 76 12.76 -13.93 31.85
C HIS A 76 12.21 -12.86 32.80
N ALA A 77 13.07 -12.13 33.51
CA ALA A 77 12.64 -11.06 34.41
C ALA A 77 12.16 -9.85 33.59
N ILE A 78 12.89 -9.49 32.53
CA ILE A 78 12.49 -8.45 31.59
C ILE A 78 11.27 -8.87 30.77
N LEU A 79 11.22 -10.13 30.30
CA LEU A 79 10.05 -10.69 29.60
C LEU A 79 8.78 -10.56 30.45
N LYS A 80 8.87 -10.83 31.75
CA LYS A 80 7.73 -10.74 32.68
C LYS A 80 7.38 -9.28 33.00
N SER A 81 8.36 -8.45 33.33
CA SER A 81 8.13 -7.05 33.73
C SER A 81 7.61 -6.17 32.60
N THR A 82 7.96 -6.46 31.34
CA THR A 82 7.47 -5.70 30.18
C THR A 82 6.16 -6.24 29.59
N ALA A 83 5.57 -7.30 30.15
CA ALA A 83 4.40 -7.99 29.58
C ALA A 83 3.16 -7.09 29.47
N GLU A 84 2.91 -6.19 30.43
CA GLU A 84 1.79 -5.25 30.37
C GLU A 84 1.96 -4.22 29.25
N PHE A 85 3.17 -3.67 29.10
CA PHE A 85 3.49 -2.75 28.01
C PHE A 85 3.25 -3.41 26.66
N ARG A 86 3.78 -4.62 26.45
CA ARG A 86 3.62 -5.39 25.21
C ARG A 86 2.15 -5.71 24.91
N ARG A 87 1.37 -6.13 25.92
CA ARG A 87 -0.08 -6.30 25.79
C ARG A 87 -0.79 -5.00 25.42
N GLY A 88 -0.41 -3.88 26.03
CA GLY A 88 -0.95 -2.56 25.71
C GLY A 88 -0.70 -2.16 24.27
N VAL A 89 0.52 -2.38 23.76
CA VAL A 89 0.89 -2.16 22.36
C VAL A 89 0.05 -3.07 21.43
N ALA A 90 -0.01 -4.37 21.72
CA ALA A 90 -0.80 -5.32 20.93
C ALA A 90 -2.29 -4.95 20.92
N ALA A 91 -2.84 -4.55 22.06
CA ALA A 91 -4.23 -4.10 22.18
C ALA A 91 -4.48 -2.79 21.40
N ALA A 92 -3.60 -1.80 21.51
CA ALA A 92 -3.73 -0.54 20.76
C ALA A 92 -3.70 -0.77 19.25
N LEU A 93 -2.74 -1.58 18.77
CA LEU A 93 -2.67 -2.00 17.37
C LEU A 93 -3.87 -2.89 16.96
N GLY A 94 -4.36 -3.70 17.89
CA GLY A 94 -5.56 -4.52 17.75
C GLY A 94 -6.82 -3.67 17.60
N MET A 95 -6.95 -2.58 18.36
CA MET A 95 -8.07 -1.63 18.28
C MET A 95 -8.03 -0.82 16.97
N GLU A 96 -6.83 -0.42 16.53
CA GLU A 96 -6.64 0.19 15.21
C GLU A 96 -7.10 -0.76 14.09
N ARG A 97 -6.73 -2.05 14.21
CA ARG A 97 -7.20 -3.14 13.33
C ARG A 97 -8.68 -3.51 13.51
N ALA A 98 -9.27 -3.26 14.68
CA ALA A 98 -10.67 -3.55 14.99
C ALA A 98 -11.63 -2.48 14.44
N SER A 99 -11.11 -1.35 13.92
CA SER A 99 -11.93 -0.48 13.09
C SER A 99 -12.48 -1.28 11.91
N LYS A 100 -13.81 -1.38 11.81
CA LYS A 100 -14.45 -2.19 10.77
C LYS A 100 -14.08 -1.62 9.41
N SER A 101 -13.53 -2.46 8.55
CA SER A 101 -13.33 -2.10 7.16
C SER A 101 -14.69 -1.83 6.52
N LYS A 102 -14.84 -0.68 5.88
CA LYS A 102 -16.01 -0.38 5.05
C LYS A 102 -15.61 -0.59 3.59
N VAL A 103 -16.40 -1.37 2.87
CA VAL A 103 -16.22 -1.64 1.44
C VAL A 103 -17.51 -1.26 0.73
N GLU A 104 -17.42 -0.37 -0.25
CA GLU A 104 -18.56 0.08 -1.06
C GLU A 104 -18.27 -0.22 -2.53
N LEU A 105 -19.19 -0.90 -3.21
CA LEU A 105 -19.09 -1.17 -4.64
C LEU A 105 -19.23 0.13 -5.42
N CYS A 106 -18.43 0.30 -6.45
CA CYS A 106 -18.56 1.38 -7.42
C CYS A 106 -18.39 0.84 -8.84
N VAL A 107 -19.10 1.43 -9.80
CA VAL A 107 -19.12 0.95 -11.18
C VAL A 107 -19.20 2.09 -12.19
N THR A 108 -18.73 1.81 -13.41
CA THR A 108 -19.13 2.52 -14.63
C THR A 108 -19.85 1.54 -15.53
N PHE A 109 -20.63 2.03 -16.49
CA PHE A 109 -21.31 1.19 -17.48
C PHE A 109 -21.47 1.94 -18.79
N PRO A 110 -21.55 1.21 -19.93
CA PRO A 110 -21.75 1.84 -21.23
C PRO A 110 -23.10 2.54 -21.31
N SER A 111 -23.16 3.64 -22.05
CA SER A 111 -24.40 4.39 -22.31
C SER A 111 -25.45 3.59 -23.07
N SER A 112 -25.06 2.49 -23.72
CA SER A 112 -25.97 1.55 -24.38
C SER A 112 -26.77 0.67 -23.41
N LEU A 113 -26.45 0.67 -22.11
CA LEU A 113 -27.24 -0.05 -21.11
C LEU A 113 -28.61 0.63 -20.94
N SER A 114 -29.71 -0.14 -20.88
CA SER A 114 -31.06 0.43 -20.73
C SER A 114 -31.20 1.23 -19.43
N LEU A 115 -31.99 2.30 -19.45
CA LEU A 115 -32.15 3.21 -18.31
C LEU A 115 -32.59 2.50 -17.03
N ASP A 116 -33.50 1.52 -17.13
CA ASP A 116 -33.95 0.73 -15.98
C ASP A 116 -32.79 -0.03 -15.32
N LYS A 117 -31.94 -0.67 -16.13
CA LYS A 117 -30.75 -1.38 -15.64
C LYS A 117 -29.72 -0.41 -15.03
N GLN A 118 -29.55 0.77 -15.63
CA GLN A 118 -28.69 1.80 -15.05
C GLN A 118 -29.21 2.26 -13.67
N ALA A 119 -30.54 2.42 -13.53
CA ALA A 119 -31.16 2.80 -12.27
C ALA A 119 -31.01 1.71 -11.19
N ASP A 120 -31.20 0.45 -11.56
CA ASP A 120 -31.02 -0.69 -10.65
C ASP A 120 -29.58 -0.79 -10.12
N ILE A 121 -28.60 -0.63 -11.01
CA ILE A 121 -27.18 -0.62 -10.64
C ILE A 121 -26.87 0.55 -9.68
N ARG A 122 -27.35 1.76 -9.98
CA ARG A 122 -27.10 2.95 -9.14
C ARG A 122 -27.71 2.86 -7.73
N ARG A 123 -28.68 1.97 -7.49
CA ARG A 123 -29.22 1.70 -6.15
C ARG A 123 -28.27 0.87 -5.27
N THR A 124 -27.34 0.14 -5.89
CA THR A 124 -26.48 -0.84 -5.19
C THR A 124 -24.99 -0.51 -5.26
N ALA A 125 -24.60 0.38 -6.17
CA ALA A 125 -23.23 0.78 -6.38
C ALA A 125 -23.10 2.30 -6.59
N LEU A 126 -21.97 2.85 -6.13
CA LEU A 126 -21.59 4.23 -6.39
C LEU A 126 -21.19 4.41 -7.87
N ASP A 127 -21.31 5.64 -8.37
CA ASP A 127 -20.66 6.02 -9.62
C ASP A 127 -19.14 6.02 -9.42
N LEU A 128 -18.41 5.18 -10.14
CA LEU A 128 -16.97 4.97 -9.96
C LEU A 128 -16.17 6.25 -10.20
N ARG A 129 -16.51 7.02 -11.24
CA ARG A 129 -15.80 8.27 -11.53
C ARG A 129 -15.93 9.26 -10.39
N THR A 130 -17.16 9.46 -9.93
CA THR A 130 -17.45 10.34 -8.78
C THR A 130 -16.71 9.86 -7.54
N ALA A 131 -16.76 8.56 -7.26
CA ALA A 131 -16.10 7.98 -6.09
C ALA A 131 -14.56 8.14 -6.13
N VAL A 132 -13.92 8.00 -7.28
CA VAL A 132 -12.48 8.26 -7.46
C VAL A 132 -12.16 9.75 -7.29
N VAL A 133 -12.97 10.64 -7.87
CA VAL A 133 -12.80 12.09 -7.70
C VAL A 133 -12.94 12.49 -6.22
N ASP A 134 -13.86 11.88 -5.48
CA ASP A 134 -14.06 12.12 -4.05
C ASP A 134 -12.84 11.69 -3.22
N VAL A 135 -12.18 10.57 -3.58
CA VAL A 135 -10.91 10.16 -2.93
C VAL A 135 -9.84 11.23 -3.11
N ILE A 136 -9.74 11.85 -4.30
CA ILE A 136 -8.77 12.92 -4.56
C ILE A 136 -9.18 14.20 -3.82
N ALA A 137 -10.45 14.59 -3.93
CA ALA A 137 -10.95 15.85 -3.39
C ALA A 137 -10.92 15.91 -1.85
N SER A 138 -11.13 14.78 -1.19
CA SER A 138 -11.15 14.68 0.28
C SER A 138 -9.78 14.56 0.93
N ALA A 139 -8.71 14.36 0.14
CA ALA A 139 -7.36 14.23 0.66
C ALA A 139 -6.85 15.52 1.31
N GLN A 140 -6.16 15.37 2.43
CA GLN A 140 -5.64 16.46 3.26
C GLN A 140 -4.12 16.50 3.32
N GLN A 141 -3.46 15.36 3.07
CA GLN A 141 -2.01 15.22 3.21
C GLN A 141 -1.39 14.62 1.94
N ARG A 142 -1.98 13.55 1.41
CA ARG A 142 -1.39 12.83 0.28
C ARG A 142 -2.42 12.14 -0.59
N VAL A 143 -2.16 12.09 -1.89
CA VAL A 143 -2.86 11.29 -2.89
C VAL A 143 -1.86 10.45 -3.68
N ILE A 144 -2.17 9.17 -3.88
CA ILE A 144 -1.48 8.29 -4.83
C ILE A 144 -2.51 7.87 -5.88
N LEU A 145 -2.21 8.07 -7.15
CA LEU A 145 -3.00 7.56 -8.27
C LEU A 145 -2.13 6.59 -9.08
N ALA A 146 -2.62 5.38 -9.31
CA ALA A 146 -1.86 4.37 -10.03
C ALA A 146 -2.77 3.61 -10.99
N ALA A 147 -2.44 3.63 -12.28
CA ALA A 147 -2.97 2.70 -13.26
C ALA A 147 -1.96 2.49 -14.40
N PRO A 148 -1.92 1.31 -15.03
CA PRO A 148 -1.05 1.07 -16.18
C PRO A 148 -1.30 2.05 -17.34
N PHE A 149 -2.56 2.42 -17.56
CA PHE A 149 -2.98 3.22 -18.71
C PHE A 149 -3.66 4.52 -18.27
N TRP A 150 -3.31 5.59 -19.00
CA TRP A 150 -3.79 6.95 -18.80
C TRP A 150 -4.08 7.57 -20.16
N ASP A 151 -5.02 8.53 -20.21
CA ASP A 151 -5.20 9.40 -21.38
C ASP A 151 -5.27 10.87 -21.00
N SER A 152 -5.04 11.74 -21.99
CA SER A 152 -4.99 13.19 -21.78
C SER A 152 -6.31 13.76 -21.29
N ASP A 153 -7.43 13.19 -21.74
CA ASP A 153 -8.77 13.69 -21.44
C ASP A 153 -9.12 13.44 -19.99
N THR A 154 -8.81 12.25 -19.46
CA THR A 154 -9.04 11.92 -18.04
C THR A 154 -8.11 12.71 -17.14
N VAL A 155 -6.83 12.88 -17.53
CA VAL A 155 -5.92 13.76 -16.78
C VAL A 155 -6.46 15.19 -16.75
N SER A 156 -6.94 15.70 -17.89
CA SER A 156 -7.55 17.03 -17.97
C SER A 156 -8.81 17.12 -17.10
N ASP A 157 -9.65 16.09 -17.08
CA ASP A 157 -10.87 16.06 -16.28
C ASP A 157 -10.60 16.17 -14.77
N ILE A 158 -9.56 15.49 -14.27
CA ILE A 158 -9.24 15.50 -12.83
C ILE A 158 -8.26 16.62 -12.44
N SER A 159 -7.63 17.28 -13.42
CA SER A 159 -6.60 18.29 -13.21
C SER A 159 -7.03 19.39 -12.25
N GLN A 160 -8.24 19.93 -12.39
CA GLN A 160 -8.72 21.02 -11.53
C GLN A 160 -8.80 20.61 -10.05
N VAL A 161 -9.24 19.39 -9.76
CA VAL A 161 -9.31 18.88 -8.39
C VAL A 161 -7.90 18.63 -7.87
N VAL A 162 -7.06 17.99 -8.67
CA VAL A 162 -5.65 17.71 -8.34
C VAL A 162 -4.87 18.99 -8.04
N GLU A 163 -4.95 19.99 -8.91
CA GLU A 163 -4.26 21.28 -8.75
C GLU A 163 -4.72 22.02 -7.49
N ARG A 164 -6.02 21.99 -7.16
CA ARG A 164 -6.53 22.58 -5.92
C ARG A 164 -5.95 21.90 -4.69
N ARG A 165 -5.76 20.57 -4.72
CA ARG A 165 -5.12 19.83 -3.62
C ARG A 165 -3.63 20.15 -3.52
N LEU A 166 -2.90 20.15 -4.63
CA LEU A 166 -1.49 20.55 -4.68
C LEU A 166 -1.28 21.97 -4.12
N LYS A 167 -2.11 22.94 -4.54
CA LYS A 167 -2.10 24.32 -4.03
C LYS A 167 -2.43 24.42 -2.53
N SER A 168 -3.10 23.41 -1.97
CA SER A 168 -3.39 23.30 -0.54
C SER A 168 -2.27 22.57 0.24
N GLY A 169 -1.15 22.24 -0.41
CA GLY A 169 -0.01 21.53 0.21
C GLY A 169 -0.14 20.00 0.23
N VAL A 170 -1.17 19.43 -0.40
CA VAL A 170 -1.33 17.97 -0.50
C VAL A 170 -0.29 17.41 -1.46
N GLN A 171 0.42 16.35 -1.06
CA GLN A 171 1.36 15.65 -1.92
C GLN A 171 0.62 14.76 -2.92
N LEU A 172 1.04 14.74 -4.18
CA LEU A 172 0.51 13.86 -5.21
C LEU A 172 1.61 12.93 -5.74
N THR A 173 1.28 11.66 -5.93
CA THR A 173 2.09 10.74 -6.71
C THR A 173 1.24 10.08 -7.78
N ILE A 174 1.64 10.20 -9.04
CA ILE A 174 1.01 9.54 -10.18
C ILE A 174 1.94 8.42 -10.64
N LEU A 175 1.43 7.19 -10.77
CA LEU A 175 2.16 6.04 -11.28
C LEU A 175 1.48 5.51 -12.56
N GLY A 176 2.27 5.35 -13.61
CA GLY A 176 1.82 4.81 -14.90
C GLY A 176 2.85 3.92 -15.58
N ARG A 177 2.51 3.44 -16.78
CA ARG A 177 3.47 2.85 -17.74
C ARG A 177 3.75 3.86 -18.85
N PHE A 178 4.35 4.98 -18.48
CA PHE A 178 4.65 6.06 -19.42
C PHE A 178 5.92 5.73 -20.21
N ASN A 179 5.87 5.93 -21.52
CA ASN A 179 6.99 5.66 -22.43
C ASN A 179 6.88 6.51 -23.71
N ALA A 180 7.83 6.37 -24.63
CA ALA A 180 7.84 7.11 -25.90
C ALA A 180 6.60 6.87 -26.80
N SER A 181 5.88 5.76 -26.62
CA SER A 181 4.64 5.47 -27.36
C SER A 181 3.38 6.11 -26.75
N SER A 182 3.51 6.73 -25.57
CA SER A 182 2.41 7.47 -24.95
C SER A 182 2.07 8.73 -25.76
N SER A 183 0.81 9.14 -25.75
CA SER A 183 0.36 10.35 -26.46
C SER A 183 1.16 11.58 -26.02
N LYS A 184 1.68 12.36 -26.98
CA LYS A 184 2.40 13.62 -26.69
C LYS A 184 1.59 14.57 -25.81
N THR A 185 0.27 14.63 -26.03
CA THR A 185 -0.64 15.46 -25.23
C THR A 185 -0.72 14.96 -23.78
N LEU A 186 -0.76 13.64 -23.56
CA LEU A 186 -0.72 13.07 -22.22
C LEU A 186 0.61 13.41 -21.53
N LEU A 187 1.73 13.19 -22.22
CA LEU A 187 3.07 13.44 -21.69
C LEU A 187 3.24 14.91 -21.27
N ALA A 188 2.84 15.85 -22.12
CA ALA A 188 2.88 17.28 -21.81
C ALA A 188 2.02 17.65 -20.58
N ARG A 189 0.87 17.00 -20.39
CA ARG A 189 0.02 17.23 -19.21
C ARG A 189 0.64 16.66 -17.93
N LEU A 190 1.23 15.48 -17.99
CA LEU A 190 1.93 14.88 -16.86
C LEU A 190 3.15 15.70 -16.47
N GLU A 191 3.89 16.21 -17.46
CA GLU A 191 5.00 17.15 -17.25
C GLU A 191 4.51 18.43 -16.56
N GLN A 192 3.42 19.05 -17.03
CA GLN A 192 2.82 20.22 -16.37
C GLN A 192 2.47 19.93 -14.90
N LEU A 193 1.89 18.76 -14.60
CA LEU A 193 1.59 18.37 -13.23
C LEU A 193 2.86 18.17 -12.39
N ALA A 194 3.89 17.53 -12.95
CA ALA A 194 5.17 17.30 -12.28
C ALA A 194 5.90 18.59 -11.87
N HIS A 195 5.61 19.73 -12.51
CA HIS A 195 6.16 21.03 -12.12
C HIS A 195 5.52 21.64 -10.86
N TYR A 196 4.36 21.13 -10.41
CA TYR A 196 3.77 21.60 -9.15
C TYR A 196 4.57 21.08 -7.95
N PRO A 197 4.91 21.95 -6.97
CA PRO A 197 5.51 21.50 -5.73
C PRO A 197 4.65 20.43 -5.05
N GLY A 198 5.27 19.33 -4.65
CA GLY A 198 4.59 18.19 -4.03
C GLY A 198 3.96 17.19 -5.00
N CYS A 199 4.07 17.39 -6.33
CA CYS A 199 3.69 16.39 -7.32
C CYS A 199 4.88 15.56 -7.78
N ARG A 200 4.69 14.24 -7.85
CA ARG A 200 5.65 13.30 -8.45
C ARG A 200 4.94 12.46 -9.51
N VAL A 201 5.55 12.30 -10.66
CA VAL A 201 5.08 11.40 -11.72
C VAL A 201 6.13 10.31 -11.90
N LEU A 202 5.71 9.08 -11.69
CA LEU A 202 6.55 7.89 -11.75
C LEU A 202 6.09 6.99 -12.90
N THR A 203 7.05 6.27 -13.48
CA THR A 203 6.79 5.19 -14.42
C THR A 203 7.36 3.88 -13.88
N TRP A 204 6.64 2.78 -14.06
CA TRP A 204 7.19 1.45 -13.80
C TRP A 204 6.81 0.53 -14.95
N ASN A 205 7.81 0.24 -15.79
CA ASN A 205 7.67 -0.64 -16.96
C ASN A 205 9.06 -1.14 -17.36
N THR A 206 9.76 -1.75 -16.41
CA THR A 206 11.20 -2.07 -16.50
C THR A 206 11.39 -3.37 -17.28
N PRO A 207 12.30 -3.41 -18.28
CA PRO A 207 12.67 -4.67 -18.91
C PRO A 207 13.15 -5.68 -17.87
N ASP A 208 12.60 -6.89 -17.92
CA ASP A 208 12.93 -7.96 -17.00
C ASP A 208 13.07 -9.27 -17.79
N THR A 209 14.30 -9.79 -17.86
CA THR A 209 14.61 -11.03 -18.57
C THR A 209 14.08 -12.28 -17.84
N ALA A 210 13.77 -12.17 -16.55
CA ALA A 210 13.13 -13.24 -15.79
C ALA A 210 11.60 -13.24 -15.98
N ASP A 211 11.02 -12.12 -16.39
CA ASP A 211 9.61 -12.05 -16.77
C ASP A 211 9.40 -12.62 -18.18
N ARG A 212 8.45 -13.54 -18.34
CA ARG A 212 8.12 -14.17 -19.64
C ARG A 212 7.64 -13.15 -20.69
N PHE A 213 7.06 -12.05 -20.25
CA PHE A 213 6.61 -10.94 -21.10
C PHE A 213 7.71 -9.88 -21.30
N GLY A 214 8.89 -10.10 -20.72
CA GLY A 214 10.07 -9.25 -20.86
C GLY A 214 10.00 -7.93 -20.10
N ILE A 215 8.94 -7.70 -19.29
CA ILE A 215 8.70 -6.45 -18.59
C ILE A 215 8.05 -6.71 -17.23
N SER A 216 8.73 -6.30 -16.16
CA SER A 216 8.16 -6.25 -14.82
C SER A 216 7.37 -4.95 -14.64
N THR A 217 6.09 -5.07 -14.29
CA THR A 217 5.15 -3.95 -14.14
C THR A 217 4.00 -4.28 -13.20
N PHE A 218 3.27 -3.25 -12.78
CA PHE A 218 2.00 -3.37 -12.08
C PHE A 218 0.80 -3.45 -13.05
N HIS A 219 -0.32 -4.02 -12.57
CA HIS A 219 -1.56 -4.13 -13.35
C HIS A 219 -2.84 -3.66 -12.61
N PHE A 220 -2.74 -3.41 -11.30
CA PHE A 220 -3.85 -2.90 -10.50
C PHE A 220 -4.17 -1.44 -10.87
N LYS A 221 -5.37 -0.98 -10.52
CA LYS A 221 -5.75 0.43 -10.63
C LYS A 221 -6.28 0.89 -9.30
N ALA A 222 -5.68 1.94 -8.75
CA ALA A 222 -5.95 2.39 -7.41
C ALA A 222 -5.83 3.91 -7.30
N ALA A 223 -6.60 4.46 -6.37
CA ALA A 223 -6.39 5.79 -5.82
C ALA A 223 -6.34 5.67 -4.30
N VAL A 224 -5.38 6.28 -3.63
CA VAL A 224 -5.25 6.23 -2.17
C VAL A 224 -5.10 7.64 -1.63
N SER A 225 -5.83 7.96 -0.58
CA SER A 225 -5.76 9.25 0.12
C SER A 225 -5.29 9.07 1.57
N ASP A 226 -4.49 10.01 2.05
CA ASP A 226 -4.08 10.19 3.45
C ASP A 226 -3.69 8.87 4.15
N TYR A 227 -2.69 8.18 3.59
CA TYR A 227 -2.15 6.93 4.13
C TYR A 227 -3.19 5.81 4.31
N GLY A 228 -4.21 5.78 3.44
CA GLY A 228 -5.27 4.78 3.46
C GLY A 228 -6.48 5.17 4.30
N ARG A 229 -6.72 6.46 4.52
CA ARG A 229 -8.00 6.95 5.07
C ARG A 229 -9.17 6.59 4.16
N SER A 230 -8.98 6.75 2.85
CA SER A 230 -9.89 6.28 1.82
C SER A 230 -9.08 5.80 0.61
N ALA A 231 -9.51 4.70 0.00
CA ALA A 231 -8.88 4.20 -1.21
C ALA A 231 -9.91 3.65 -2.21
N TYR A 232 -9.57 3.72 -3.49
CA TYR A 232 -10.23 3.01 -4.58
C TYR A 232 -9.31 1.87 -5.02
N LEU A 233 -9.89 0.70 -5.31
CA LEU A 233 -9.25 -0.41 -6.01
C LEU A 233 -10.24 -1.03 -6.99
N GLY A 234 -9.87 -1.15 -8.27
CA GLY A 234 -10.76 -1.72 -9.27
C GLY A 234 -10.13 -1.97 -10.63
N SER A 235 -11.00 -2.18 -11.62
CA SER A 235 -10.63 -2.53 -13.00
C SER A 235 -10.43 -1.31 -13.92
N ALA A 236 -10.99 -0.14 -13.56
CA ALA A 236 -10.93 1.05 -14.39
C ALA A 236 -9.52 1.65 -14.43
N ASN A 237 -8.95 1.76 -15.63
CA ASN A 237 -7.79 2.63 -15.86
C ASN A 237 -8.23 4.11 -15.84
N PHE A 238 -7.26 5.03 -15.66
CA PHE A 238 -7.50 6.48 -15.75
C PHE A 238 -7.60 6.93 -17.22
N THR A 239 -8.57 6.36 -17.93
CA THR A 239 -8.92 6.67 -19.31
C THR A 239 -10.41 6.98 -19.42
N VAL A 240 -10.82 7.69 -20.47
CA VAL A 240 -12.23 8.00 -20.75
C VAL A 240 -13.04 6.70 -20.85
N ALA A 241 -12.45 5.67 -21.46
CA ALA A 241 -13.05 4.35 -21.54
C ALA A 241 -13.31 3.76 -20.15
N GLY A 242 -12.29 3.69 -19.29
CA GLY A 242 -12.43 3.11 -17.94
C GLY A 242 -13.35 3.93 -17.03
N MET A 243 -13.27 5.25 -17.11
CA MET A 243 -13.96 6.16 -16.19
C MET A 243 -15.38 6.54 -16.63
N ARG A 244 -15.82 6.23 -17.86
CA ARG A 244 -17.14 6.69 -18.34
C ARG A 244 -17.93 5.72 -19.21
N SER A 245 -17.29 4.92 -20.05
CA SER A 245 -18.00 4.25 -21.16
C SER A 245 -17.89 2.73 -21.19
N ARG A 246 -17.01 2.13 -20.39
CA ARG A 246 -16.93 0.68 -20.22
C ARG A 246 -17.68 0.25 -18.97
N PHE A 247 -17.99 -1.04 -18.92
CA PHE A 247 -18.49 -1.65 -17.70
C PHE A 247 -17.29 -1.99 -16.82
N GLU A 248 -16.97 -1.11 -15.87
CA GLU A 248 -15.90 -1.33 -14.91
C GLU A 248 -16.48 -1.49 -13.51
N ALA A 249 -15.76 -2.21 -12.66
CA ALA A 249 -16.13 -2.37 -11.26
C ALA A 249 -14.92 -2.11 -10.36
N GLY A 250 -15.20 -1.61 -9.17
CA GLY A 250 -14.19 -1.41 -8.15
C GLY A 250 -14.83 -1.20 -6.80
N THR A 251 -14.00 -0.94 -5.81
CA THR A 251 -14.45 -0.74 -4.44
C THR A 251 -13.83 0.51 -3.85
N ILE A 252 -14.62 1.24 -3.06
CA ILE A 252 -14.12 2.23 -2.13
C ILE A 252 -13.90 1.54 -0.79
N LEU A 253 -12.68 1.64 -0.30
CA LEU A 253 -12.15 1.03 0.89
C LEU A 253 -11.93 2.10 1.96
N ARG A 254 -12.32 1.81 3.20
CA ARG A 254 -11.97 2.60 4.38
C ARG A 254 -11.59 1.70 5.55
N GLY A 255 -10.81 2.25 6.48
CA GLY A 255 -10.32 1.52 7.64
C GLY A 255 -9.08 0.66 7.31
N PRO A 256 -8.86 -0.45 8.02
CA PRO A 256 -7.59 -1.18 7.97
C PRO A 256 -7.25 -1.76 6.59
N ILE A 257 -8.26 -2.12 5.79
CA ILE A 257 -8.03 -2.62 4.44
C ILE A 257 -7.47 -1.54 3.50
N ALA A 258 -7.92 -0.29 3.65
CA ALA A 258 -7.41 0.84 2.87
C ALA A 258 -5.99 1.23 3.30
N GLN A 259 -5.68 1.15 4.60
CA GLN A 259 -4.32 1.32 5.12
C GLN A 259 -3.36 0.26 4.57
N ARG A 260 -3.79 -1.02 4.53
CA ARG A 260 -3.00 -2.10 3.91
C ARG A 260 -2.74 -1.87 2.44
N LEU A 261 -3.76 -1.43 1.70
CA LEU A 261 -3.57 -1.03 0.30
C LEU A 261 -2.58 0.13 0.19
N SER A 262 -2.66 1.13 1.07
CA SER A 262 -1.68 2.23 1.09
C SER A 262 -0.25 1.72 1.30
N MET A 263 -0.02 0.79 2.24
CA MET A 263 1.31 0.21 2.47
C MET A 263 1.81 -0.56 1.25
N LEU A 264 0.95 -1.35 0.61
CA LEU A 264 1.29 -2.05 -0.64
C LEU A 264 1.66 -1.06 -1.74
N MET A 265 0.91 0.05 -1.86
CA MET A 265 1.19 1.11 -2.81
C MET A 265 2.58 1.71 -2.58
N GLU A 266 2.99 1.98 -1.34
CA GLU A 266 4.34 2.50 -1.07
C GLU A 266 5.44 1.58 -1.57
N ILE A 267 5.30 0.26 -1.34
CA ILE A 267 6.26 -0.75 -1.81
C ILE A 267 6.35 -0.72 -3.34
N VAL A 268 5.20 -0.59 -4.01
CA VAL A 268 5.15 -0.49 -5.48
C VAL A 268 5.78 0.81 -5.98
N LEU A 269 5.56 1.94 -5.31
CA LEU A 269 6.16 3.22 -5.71
C LEU A 269 7.70 3.21 -5.61
N GLN A 270 8.29 2.36 -4.76
CA GLN A 270 9.75 2.18 -4.70
C GLN A 270 10.33 1.52 -5.96
N GLN A 271 9.49 0.86 -6.78
CA GLN A 271 9.90 0.28 -8.06
C GLN A 271 9.81 1.29 -9.22
N GLY A 272 9.14 2.43 -9.01
CA GLY A 272 8.95 3.44 -10.04
C GLY A 272 10.18 4.34 -10.23
N SER A 273 10.51 4.65 -11.48
CA SER A 273 11.49 5.69 -11.83
C SER A 273 10.79 7.03 -12.06
N ASP A 274 11.52 8.13 -11.84
CA ASP A 274 10.98 9.47 -12.11
C ASP A 274 10.78 9.66 -13.62
N PHE A 275 9.55 10.01 -14.00
CA PHE A 275 9.13 10.14 -15.40
C PHE A 275 10.00 11.12 -16.22
N LEU A 276 10.45 12.22 -15.59
CA LEU A 276 11.27 13.22 -16.24
C LEU A 276 12.74 12.77 -16.41
N GLY A 277 13.23 11.84 -15.58
CA GLY A 277 14.61 11.38 -15.65
C GLY A 277 14.90 10.49 -16.86
N ASP A 278 13.91 9.72 -17.31
CA ASP A 278 14.07 8.75 -18.40
C ASP A 278 13.92 9.37 -19.79
N GLN A 279 13.16 10.47 -19.94
CA GLN A 279 13.04 11.15 -21.25
C GLN A 279 14.34 11.80 -21.73
N TYR A 280 15.23 12.21 -20.82
CA TYR A 280 16.54 12.81 -21.17
C TYR A 280 17.66 11.77 -21.39
N ARG A 281 17.39 10.48 -21.20
CA ARG A 281 18.38 9.41 -21.45
C ARG A 281 18.25 8.78 -22.85
N GLY A 282 17.16 9.04 -23.57
CA GLY A 282 16.84 8.40 -24.85
C GLY A 282 17.38 9.07 -26.13
N GLU A 283 18.09 10.19 -26.05
CA GLU A 283 18.63 10.91 -27.24
C GLU A 283 20.15 10.76 -27.42
N LYS A 284 20.79 9.80 -26.75
CA LYS A 284 22.21 9.44 -26.99
C LYS A 284 22.35 7.96 -27.34
N SER A 285 21.93 7.59 -28.54
CA SER A 285 22.40 6.37 -29.23
C SER A 285 22.18 6.51 -30.73
#